data_AF-A0A2I0L4F8-F1
#
_entry.id   AF-A0A2I0L4F8-F1
#
_cell.length_a   1.000
_cell.length_b   1.000
_cell.length_c   1.000
_cell.angle_alpha   90.00
_cell.angle_beta   90.00
_cell.angle_gamma   90.00
#
_symmetry.space_group_name_H-M   'P 1'
#
loop_
_entity.id
_entity.type
_entity.pdbx_description
1 polymer ?
#
loop_
_entity_poly.entity_id
_entity_poly.type
_entity_poly.pdbx_seq_one_letter_code
_entity_poly.pdbx_strand_id
1 'polypeptide(L)'
;MEDTRAVSTLMDSTSSKILQLQKAFAELERHRAVTLNLKWKELEEHFHGLEKSLKRRFHELEDQEKVLDTKVMKAREMLEKREAAVVAKEEASLERLQKKRDAAALAISTSLKKHRKVTPADLSCWEDQVRVARVEEKIADDVTTPESCVEDPEDSYEDDSEEVNSTPLLDKFFKDMDSEGLHKFISDNRKNLATIREEIPRALRAAPNPASFVLRSLADFYSTDRPKFDGKKDSDLLGLRRTSIMLMECLSILLMDSDLCISDIITDEIKLQAKVIAEEWKPKLDALDTGCSSGNSLEAHAFLQLLATFGITSAYEEEFISQLIPMVSRRRQAADLCRSLGFSAKMPVSTGAPGKKFGILGRR
;
A
#
# COMPACT_ATOMS: atom_id res chain seq x y z
N MET A 1 -50.62 57.19 57.52
CA MET A 1 -50.78 55.80 58.00
C MET A 1 -51.03 54.81 56.85
N GLU A 2 -51.65 55.22 55.73
CA GLU A 2 -51.80 54.34 54.55
C GLU A 2 -50.47 54.06 53.82
N ASP A 3 -49.62 55.07 53.63
CA ASP A 3 -48.32 54.89 52.95
C ASP A 3 -47.40 53.87 53.63
N THR A 4 -47.38 53.84 54.96
CA THR A 4 -46.60 52.87 55.73
C THR A 4 -47.08 51.43 55.57
N ARG A 5 -48.39 51.22 55.33
CA ARG A 5 -48.95 49.89 55.06
C ARG A 5 -48.65 49.44 53.63
N ALA A 6 -48.72 50.36 52.66
CA ALA A 6 -48.35 50.09 51.27
C ALA A 6 -46.87 49.66 51.16
N VAL A 7 -45.95 50.36 51.84
CA VAL A 7 -44.52 50.00 51.86
C VAL A 7 -44.30 48.61 52.47
N SER A 8 -44.98 48.28 53.57
CA SER A 8 -44.88 46.94 54.19
C SER A 8 -45.32 45.82 53.24
N THR A 9 -46.46 45.98 52.57
CA THR A 9 -46.95 44.96 51.62
C THR A 9 -46.01 44.76 50.43
N LEU A 10 -45.30 45.82 50.01
CA LEU A 10 -44.32 45.77 48.93
C LEU A 10 -43.03 45.07 49.36
N MET A 11 -42.59 45.26 50.61
CA MET A 11 -41.48 44.51 51.22
C MET A 11 -41.80 43.03 51.37
N ASP A 12 -43.03 42.69 51.79
CA ASP A 12 -43.48 41.29 51.91
C ASP A 12 -43.57 40.62 50.53
N SER A 13 -44.08 41.34 49.52
CA SER A 13 -44.10 40.88 48.12
C SER A 13 -42.69 40.66 47.57
N THR A 14 -41.75 41.56 47.88
CA THR A 14 -40.35 41.43 47.48
C THR A 14 -39.68 40.21 48.14
N SER A 15 -39.91 40.01 49.44
CA SER A 15 -39.41 38.84 50.17
C SER A 15 -39.98 37.53 49.63
N SER A 16 -41.28 37.51 49.29
CA SER A 16 -41.93 36.37 48.64
C SER A 16 -41.30 36.04 47.28
N LYS A 17 -41.04 37.05 46.44
CA LYS A 17 -40.37 36.86 45.14
C LYS A 17 -38.94 36.34 45.29
N ILE A 18 -38.19 36.81 46.28
CA ILE A 18 -36.83 36.31 46.56
C ILE A 18 -36.87 34.82 46.88
N LEU A 19 -37.80 34.38 47.74
CA LEU A 19 -37.97 32.97 48.07
C LEU A 19 -38.36 32.11 46.86
N GLN A 20 -39.25 32.62 46.00
CA GLN A 20 -39.63 31.94 44.76
C GLN A 20 -38.45 31.78 43.80
N LEU A 21 -37.61 32.82 43.66
CA LEU A 21 -36.41 32.78 42.83
C LEU A 21 -35.37 31.81 43.39
N GLN A 22 -35.16 31.80 44.71
CA GLN A 22 -34.26 30.82 45.35
C GLN A 22 -34.72 29.38 45.09
N LYS A 23 -36.04 29.12 45.17
CA LYS A 23 -36.61 27.80 44.85
C LYS A 23 -36.43 27.43 43.38
N ALA A 24 -36.67 28.36 42.46
CA ALA A 24 -36.49 28.12 41.02
C ALA A 24 -35.01 27.85 40.66
N PHE A 25 -34.09 28.56 41.31
CA PHE A 25 -32.66 28.36 41.10
C PHE A 25 -32.19 26.99 41.60
N ALA A 26 -32.62 26.57 42.81
CA ALA A 26 -32.31 25.24 43.32
C ALA A 26 -32.83 24.11 42.42
N GLU A 27 -34.03 24.28 41.84
CA GLU A 27 -34.59 23.32 40.89
C GLU A 27 -33.79 23.27 39.58
N LEU A 28 -33.35 24.42 39.07
CA LEU A 28 -32.50 24.49 37.89
C LEU A 28 -31.14 23.82 38.13
N GLU A 29 -30.52 24.04 39.29
CA GLU A 29 -29.27 23.38 39.68
C GLU A 29 -29.44 21.86 39.78
N ARG A 30 -30.56 21.39 40.34
CA ARG A 30 -30.92 19.96 40.37
C ARG A 30 -31.02 19.39 38.96
N HIS A 31 -31.73 20.06 38.06
CA HIS A 31 -31.86 19.63 36.65
C HIS A 31 -30.51 19.60 35.93
N ARG A 32 -29.66 20.61 36.14
CA ARG A 32 -28.30 20.66 35.58
C ARG A 32 -27.46 19.48 36.08
N ALA A 33 -27.49 19.20 37.37
CA ALA A 33 -26.74 18.09 37.96
C ALA A 33 -27.19 16.73 37.41
N VAL A 34 -28.49 16.49 37.26
CA VAL A 34 -29.02 15.25 36.68
C VAL A 34 -28.60 15.10 35.21
N THR A 35 -28.75 16.16 34.42
CA THR A 35 -28.41 16.14 33.00
C THR A 35 -26.92 15.86 32.77
N LEU A 36 -26.04 16.51 33.55
CA LEU A 36 -24.60 16.28 33.46
C LEU A 36 -24.22 14.86 33.90
N ASN A 37 -24.84 14.33 34.97
CA ASN A 37 -24.58 12.96 35.41
C ASN A 37 -25.01 11.91 34.38
N LEU A 38 -26.14 12.11 33.68
CA LEU A 38 -26.57 11.22 32.61
C LEU A 38 -25.58 11.23 31.44
N LYS A 39 -25.18 12.42 30.97
CA LYS A 39 -24.16 12.55 29.92
C LYS A 39 -22.82 11.93 30.32
N TRP A 40 -22.43 12.06 31.59
CA TRP A 40 -21.21 11.44 32.09
C TRP A 40 -21.30 9.91 32.07
N LYS A 41 -22.43 9.33 32.49
CA LYS A 41 -22.65 7.87 32.44
C LYS A 41 -22.62 7.33 31.01
N GLU A 42 -23.26 8.01 30.06
CA GLU A 42 -23.21 7.64 28.64
C GLU A 42 -21.78 7.62 28.11
N LEU A 43 -20.98 8.64 28.47
CA LEU A 43 -19.58 8.73 28.09
C LEU A 43 -18.74 7.61 28.74
N GLU A 44 -18.95 7.36 30.02
CA GLU A 44 -18.29 6.28 30.76
C GLU A 44 -18.61 4.91 30.17
N GLU A 45 -19.86 4.62 29.86
CA GLU A 45 -20.28 3.37 29.21
C GLU A 45 -19.64 3.20 27.82
N HIS A 46 -19.57 4.28 27.02
CA HIS A 46 -18.92 4.27 25.72
C HIS A 46 -17.43 3.92 25.83
N PHE A 47 -16.70 4.56 26.77
CA PHE A 47 -15.28 4.26 26.98
C PHE A 47 -15.05 2.85 27.51
N HIS A 48 -15.89 2.35 28.43
CA HIS A 48 -15.83 0.95 28.86
C HIS A 48 -16.10 -0.03 27.71
N GLY A 49 -17.02 0.30 26.81
CA GLY A 49 -17.30 -0.47 25.60
C GLY A 49 -16.08 -0.52 24.67
N LEU A 50 -15.44 0.63 24.45
CA LEU A 50 -14.24 0.73 23.64
C LEU A 50 -13.08 -0.06 24.25
N GLU A 51 -12.87 0.05 25.56
CA GLU A 51 -11.83 -0.70 26.29
C GLU A 51 -12.05 -2.22 26.14
N LYS A 52 -13.28 -2.70 26.33
CA LYS A 52 -13.62 -4.13 26.14
C LYS A 52 -13.37 -4.59 24.70
N SER A 53 -13.72 -3.77 23.71
CA SER A 53 -13.49 -4.07 22.30
C SER A 53 -11.99 -4.15 21.98
N LEU A 54 -11.21 -3.18 22.47
CA LEU A 54 -9.77 -3.12 22.26
C LEU A 54 -9.05 -4.30 22.92
N LYS A 55 -9.42 -4.63 24.17
CA LYS A 55 -8.91 -5.82 24.86
C LYS A 55 -9.21 -7.09 24.08
N ARG A 56 -10.43 -7.27 23.57
CA ARG A 56 -10.78 -8.45 22.77
C ARG A 56 -9.92 -8.56 21.51
N ARG A 57 -9.76 -7.46 20.75
CA ARG A 57 -8.91 -7.42 19.56
C ARG A 57 -7.44 -7.71 19.87
N PHE A 58 -6.94 -7.24 21.00
CA PHE A 58 -5.57 -7.53 21.43
C PHE A 58 -5.36 -9.04 21.63
N HIS A 59 -6.26 -9.72 22.35
CA HIS A 59 -6.14 -11.16 22.58
C HIS A 59 -6.30 -11.96 21.28
N GLU A 60 -7.21 -11.55 20.38
CA GLU A 60 -7.36 -12.16 19.06
C GLU A 60 -6.07 -12.08 18.23
N LEU A 61 -5.40 -10.92 18.24
CA LEU A 61 -4.12 -10.74 17.56
C LEU A 61 -3.00 -11.55 18.20
N GLU A 62 -2.96 -11.62 19.54
CA GLU A 62 -1.97 -12.44 20.25
C GLU A 62 -2.11 -13.92 19.90
N ASP A 63 -3.34 -14.43 19.78
CA ASP A 63 -3.58 -15.81 19.35
C ASP A 63 -3.22 -16.03 17.88
N GLN A 64 -3.47 -15.05 17.00
CA GLN A 64 -3.02 -15.11 15.61
C GLN A 64 -1.49 -15.12 15.49
N GLU A 65 -0.79 -14.33 16.29
CA GLU A 65 0.67 -14.30 16.35
C GLU A 65 1.23 -15.67 16.76
N LYS A 66 0.69 -16.29 17.83
CA LYS A 66 1.07 -17.64 18.25
C LYS A 66 0.87 -18.67 17.13
N VAL A 67 -0.24 -18.60 16.40
CA VAL A 67 -0.51 -19.49 15.26
C VAL A 67 0.53 -19.30 14.15
N LEU A 68 0.88 -18.05 13.81
CA LEU A 68 1.90 -17.78 12.80
C LEU A 68 3.28 -18.26 13.24
N ASP A 69 3.67 -18.05 14.49
CA ASP A 69 4.94 -18.52 15.03
C ASP A 69 5.05 -20.05 14.94
N THR A 70 3.98 -20.79 15.28
CA THR A 70 3.99 -22.26 15.11
C THR A 70 4.13 -22.69 13.65
N LYS A 71 3.52 -21.97 12.69
CA LYS A 71 3.67 -22.24 11.26
C LYS A 71 5.11 -21.97 10.80
N VAL A 72 5.71 -20.87 11.26
CA VAL A 72 7.10 -20.51 10.96
C VAL A 72 8.06 -21.56 11.53
N MET A 73 7.85 -22.02 12.76
CA MET A 73 8.66 -23.09 13.36
C MET A 73 8.59 -24.38 12.53
N LYS A 74 7.39 -24.84 12.16
CA LYS A 74 7.21 -26.02 11.32
C LYS A 74 7.89 -25.87 9.94
N ALA A 75 7.76 -24.71 9.31
CA ALA A 75 8.40 -24.44 8.02
C ALA A 75 9.92 -24.48 8.13
N ARG A 76 10.50 -23.90 9.18
CA ARG A 76 11.95 -23.96 9.44
C ARG A 76 12.44 -25.39 9.65
N GLU A 77 11.73 -26.18 10.46
CA GLU A 77 12.08 -27.58 10.70
C GLU A 77 12.03 -28.40 9.40
N MET A 78 11.05 -28.17 8.53
CA MET A 78 10.99 -28.83 7.22
C MET A 78 12.15 -28.43 6.31
N LEU A 79 12.54 -27.16 6.31
CA LEU A 79 13.68 -26.68 5.54
C LEU A 79 14.99 -27.28 6.05
N GLU A 80 15.21 -27.32 7.37
CA GLU A 80 16.40 -27.93 7.98
C GLU A 80 16.51 -29.42 7.62
N LYS A 81 15.39 -30.17 7.65
CA LYS A 81 15.37 -31.58 7.21
C LYS A 81 15.73 -31.73 5.73
N ARG A 82 15.24 -30.83 4.87
CA ARG A 82 15.57 -30.84 3.43
C ARG A 82 17.02 -30.48 3.18
N GLU A 83 17.54 -29.48 3.87
CA GLU A 83 18.93 -29.06 3.80
C GLU A 83 19.87 -30.19 4.22
N ALA A 84 19.62 -30.82 5.37
CA ALA A 84 20.39 -31.98 5.81
C ALA A 84 20.36 -33.15 4.80
N ALA A 85 19.22 -33.40 4.17
CA ALA A 85 19.10 -34.42 3.13
C ALA A 85 19.89 -34.07 1.85
N VAL A 86 19.92 -32.79 1.47
CA VAL A 86 20.72 -32.31 0.34
C VAL A 86 22.21 -32.44 0.66
N VAL A 87 22.66 -31.96 1.82
CA VAL A 87 24.05 -32.08 2.28
C VAL A 87 24.51 -33.54 2.29
N ALA A 88 23.70 -34.46 2.84
CA ALA A 88 24.04 -35.88 2.84
C ALA A 88 24.16 -36.47 1.42
N LYS A 89 23.31 -36.05 0.48
CA LYS A 89 23.40 -36.47 -0.93
C LYS A 89 24.65 -35.89 -1.60
N GLU A 90 24.97 -34.63 -1.34
CA GLU A 90 26.17 -33.95 -1.85
C GLU A 90 27.43 -34.65 -1.36
N GLU A 91 27.55 -34.91 -0.06
CA GLU A 91 28.68 -35.63 0.54
C GLU A 91 28.85 -37.04 -0.06
N ALA A 92 27.76 -37.80 -0.18
CA ALA A 92 27.79 -39.14 -0.78
C ALA A 92 28.22 -39.09 -2.26
N SER A 93 27.81 -38.07 -3.01
CA SER A 93 28.23 -37.88 -4.41
C SER A 93 29.72 -37.51 -4.51
N LEU A 94 30.19 -36.66 -3.60
CA LEU A 94 31.57 -36.21 -3.53
C LEU A 94 32.51 -37.37 -3.18
N GLU A 95 32.13 -38.22 -2.22
CA GLU A 95 32.89 -39.42 -1.86
C GLU A 95 32.99 -40.39 -3.06
N ARG A 96 31.90 -40.59 -3.82
CA ARG A 96 31.92 -41.41 -5.04
C ARG A 96 32.85 -40.84 -6.10
N LEU A 97 32.87 -39.52 -6.29
CA LEU A 97 33.78 -38.86 -7.22
C LEU A 97 35.24 -39.00 -6.78
N GLN A 98 35.53 -38.84 -5.48
CA GLN A 98 36.87 -39.05 -4.93
C GLN A 98 37.35 -40.49 -5.15
N LYS A 99 36.50 -41.49 -4.88
CA LYS A 99 36.83 -42.91 -5.16
C LYS A 99 37.16 -43.16 -6.64
N LYS A 100 36.37 -42.59 -7.57
CA LYS A 100 36.63 -42.68 -9.01
C LYS A 100 37.95 -42.01 -9.41
N ARG A 101 38.23 -40.82 -8.88
CA ARG A 101 39.49 -40.09 -9.10
C ARG A 101 40.69 -40.92 -8.64
N ASP A 102 40.63 -41.47 -7.44
CA ASP A 102 41.73 -42.22 -6.85
C ASP A 102 41.98 -43.53 -7.62
N ALA A 103 40.91 -44.22 -8.05
CA ALA A 103 41.01 -45.39 -8.91
C ALA A 103 41.67 -45.07 -10.27
N ALA A 104 41.29 -43.95 -10.91
CA ALA A 104 41.90 -43.50 -12.16
C ALA A 104 43.38 -43.14 -11.98
N ALA A 105 43.74 -42.45 -10.90
CA ALA A 105 45.12 -42.11 -10.57
C ALA A 105 45.99 -43.36 -10.34
N LEU A 106 45.45 -44.38 -9.66
CA LEU A 106 46.12 -45.67 -9.50
C LEU A 106 46.31 -46.38 -10.85
N ALA A 107 45.29 -46.41 -11.71
CA ALA A 107 45.39 -46.99 -13.04
C ALA A 107 46.50 -46.32 -13.87
N ILE A 108 46.55 -44.98 -13.88
CA ILE A 108 47.62 -44.21 -14.54
C ILE A 108 49.00 -44.58 -13.97
N SER A 109 49.15 -44.61 -12.64
CA SER A 109 50.43 -44.95 -11.99
C SER A 109 50.90 -46.37 -12.32
N THR A 110 49.98 -47.34 -12.33
CA THR A 110 50.32 -48.73 -12.68
C THR A 110 50.72 -48.87 -14.15
N SER A 111 50.03 -48.19 -15.07
CA SER A 111 50.40 -48.15 -16.49
C SER A 111 51.77 -47.51 -16.71
N LEU A 112 52.06 -46.36 -16.08
CA LEU A 112 53.37 -45.71 -16.15
C LEU A 112 54.50 -46.59 -15.61
N LYS A 113 54.27 -47.32 -14.51
CA LYS A 113 55.25 -48.28 -13.96
C LYS A 113 55.49 -49.47 -14.89
N LYS A 114 54.48 -49.91 -15.65
CA LYS A 114 54.64 -50.95 -16.69
C LYS A 114 55.46 -50.43 -17.87
N HIS A 115 55.18 -49.22 -18.36
CA HIS A 115 55.99 -48.57 -19.40
C HIS A 115 57.43 -48.28 -18.95
N ARG A 116 57.67 -48.05 -17.65
CA ARG A 116 59.02 -47.86 -17.09
C ARG A 116 59.85 -49.15 -16.96
N LYS A 117 59.23 -50.34 -17.03
CA LYS A 117 59.92 -51.65 -16.91
C LYS A 117 60.27 -52.29 -18.27
N VAL A 118 59.88 -51.69 -19.39
CA VAL A 118 60.31 -52.10 -20.73
C VAL A 118 61.51 -51.23 -21.15
N THR A 119 62.69 -51.81 -20.91
CA THR A 119 64.07 -51.49 -21.39
C THR A 119 64.50 -50.03 -21.66
N PRO A 120 65.56 -49.56 -20.98
CA PRO A 120 66.44 -48.48 -21.44
C PRO A 120 67.56 -49.02 -22.34
N ALA A 121 67.57 -48.59 -23.61
CA ALA A 121 68.75 -48.29 -24.46
C ALA A 121 68.38 -48.41 -25.95
N ASP A 122 68.05 -47.29 -26.59
CA ASP A 122 68.93 -46.74 -27.63
C ASP A 122 68.60 -45.25 -27.86
N LEU A 123 69.63 -44.43 -27.81
CA LEU A 123 69.56 -43.00 -28.12
C LEU A 123 69.53 -42.80 -29.64
N SER A 124 68.71 -41.87 -30.14
CA SER A 124 69.17 -40.70 -30.91
C SER A 124 68.04 -40.04 -31.72
N CYS A 125 68.11 -38.70 -31.78
CA CYS A 125 67.41 -37.79 -32.70
C CYS A 125 65.87 -37.77 -32.55
N TRP A 126 65.23 -36.68 -32.16
CA TRP A 126 65.18 -35.44 -32.94
C TRP A 126 65.08 -34.21 -32.03
N GLU A 127 66.16 -33.44 -31.95
CA GLU A 127 66.06 -31.99 -31.78
C GLU A 127 65.94 -31.41 -33.19
N ASP A 128 64.71 -31.16 -33.63
CA ASP A 128 64.36 -29.99 -34.44
C ASP A 128 62.85 -29.98 -34.69
N GLN A 129 62.11 -29.17 -33.94
CA GLN A 129 61.33 -28.04 -34.46
C GLN A 129 60.51 -27.44 -33.31
N VAL A 130 61.04 -26.38 -32.69
CA VAL A 130 60.16 -25.37 -32.11
C VAL A 130 59.42 -24.73 -33.28
N ARG A 131 58.15 -25.10 -33.46
CA ARG A 131 57.20 -24.24 -34.16
C ARG A 131 55.93 -24.20 -33.31
N VAL A 132 55.81 -23.10 -32.57
CA VAL A 132 54.61 -22.69 -31.84
C VAL A 132 53.42 -22.71 -32.81
N ALA A 133 52.56 -23.72 -32.69
CA ALA A 133 51.27 -23.77 -33.37
C ALA A 133 50.19 -23.56 -32.31
N ARG A 134 49.84 -22.29 -32.14
CA ARG A 134 48.57 -21.83 -31.57
C ARG A 134 47.45 -22.47 -32.41
N VAL A 135 46.63 -23.33 -31.81
CA VAL A 135 45.38 -23.79 -32.44
C VAL A 135 44.26 -23.55 -31.43
N GLU A 136 43.36 -22.66 -31.85
CA GLU A 136 42.10 -22.33 -31.23
C GLU A 136 41.18 -23.54 -31.25
N GLU A 137 40.56 -23.87 -30.11
CA GLU A 137 39.51 -24.87 -30.05
C GLU A 137 38.16 -24.19 -30.37
N LYS A 138 37.84 -24.15 -31.67
CA LYS A 138 36.47 -23.96 -32.14
C LYS A 138 35.72 -25.28 -32.01
N ILE A 139 34.72 -25.29 -31.14
CA ILE A 139 33.70 -26.35 -31.06
C ILE A 139 32.55 -25.96 -32.00
N ALA A 140 32.31 -26.80 -33.01
CA ALA A 140 31.12 -26.91 -33.84
C ALA A 140 31.35 -28.09 -34.79
N ASP A 141 30.44 -28.97 -35.17
CA ASP A 141 29.05 -29.32 -34.80
C ASP A 141 28.81 -30.53 -35.73
N ASP A 142 28.19 -31.62 -35.29
CA ASP A 142 27.42 -32.42 -36.26
C ASP A 142 26.26 -33.15 -35.61
N VAL A 143 25.12 -32.90 -36.25
CA VAL A 143 23.75 -33.23 -35.93
C VAL A 143 23.42 -34.58 -36.54
N THR A 144 22.52 -35.35 -35.90
CA THR A 144 21.26 -35.82 -36.52
C THR A 144 20.48 -36.68 -35.53
N THR A 145 19.29 -36.18 -35.18
CA THR A 145 18.17 -36.84 -34.50
C THR A 145 17.53 -37.93 -35.39
N PRO A 146 16.81 -38.94 -34.85
CA PRO A 146 15.35 -38.79 -34.68
C PRO A 146 14.69 -39.56 -33.50
N GLU A 147 13.80 -38.83 -32.83
CA GLU A 147 12.46 -39.12 -32.26
C GLU A 147 12.00 -40.44 -31.59
N SER A 148 11.18 -40.20 -30.55
CA SER A 148 10.06 -41.00 -29.96
C SER A 148 10.43 -41.96 -28.80
N CYS A 149 9.67 -42.12 -27.71
CA CYS A 149 8.35 -41.62 -27.31
C CYS A 149 8.07 -41.99 -25.83
N VAL A 150 7.25 -41.18 -25.15
CA VAL A 150 6.34 -41.46 -23.98
C VAL A 150 6.87 -41.46 -22.51
N GLU A 151 6.53 -40.35 -21.84
CA GLU A 151 5.98 -40.13 -20.48
C GLU A 151 6.71 -40.56 -19.19
N ASP A 152 7.09 -39.54 -18.41
CA ASP A 152 7.11 -39.54 -16.93
C ASP A 152 6.25 -38.33 -16.48
N PRO A 153 5.46 -38.43 -15.39
CA PRO A 153 4.38 -37.50 -15.10
C PRO A 153 4.87 -36.23 -14.41
N GLU A 154 4.56 -35.08 -15.02
CA GLU A 154 4.59 -33.77 -14.40
C GLU A 154 3.38 -33.64 -13.46
N ASP A 155 3.61 -33.56 -12.15
CA ASP A 155 2.72 -32.81 -11.26
C ASP A 155 3.20 -31.36 -11.30
N SER A 156 2.70 -30.63 -12.30
CA SER A 156 2.73 -29.19 -12.37
C SER A 156 1.86 -28.63 -11.26
N TYR A 157 2.48 -28.07 -10.23
CA TYR A 157 1.87 -26.94 -9.53
C TYR A 157 1.89 -25.79 -10.54
N GLU A 158 0.75 -25.55 -11.18
CA GLU A 158 0.44 -24.31 -11.88
C GLU A 158 0.64 -23.15 -10.89
N ASP A 159 1.85 -22.60 -10.87
CA ASP A 159 2.05 -21.20 -10.55
C ASP A 159 1.52 -20.43 -11.76
N ASP A 160 0.22 -20.16 -11.70
CA ASP A 160 -0.49 -19.27 -12.60
C ASP A 160 -0.07 -17.82 -12.27
N SER A 161 1.23 -17.56 -12.41
CA SER A 161 1.78 -16.23 -12.61
C SER A 161 1.87 -16.02 -14.11
N GLU A 162 0.71 -16.01 -14.77
CA GLU A 162 0.57 -15.27 -16.01
C GLU A 162 1.12 -13.87 -15.72
N GLU A 163 2.27 -13.55 -16.29
CA GLU A 163 2.76 -12.20 -16.45
C GLU A 163 1.76 -11.52 -17.38
N VAL A 164 0.63 -11.11 -16.78
CA VAL A 164 -0.49 -10.46 -17.46
C VAL A 164 0.13 -9.31 -18.21
N ASN A 165 -0.03 -9.33 -19.54
CA ASN A 165 0.26 -8.25 -20.47
C ASN A 165 -0.52 -6.98 -20.07
N SER A 166 -0.11 -6.35 -18.97
CA SER A 166 -0.85 -5.32 -18.25
C SER A 166 -0.77 -4.00 -19.00
N THR A 167 0.37 -3.71 -19.61
CA THR A 167 0.63 -2.48 -20.36
C THR A 167 -0.28 -2.32 -21.59
N PRO A 168 -0.42 -3.29 -22.53
CA PRO A 168 -1.30 -3.12 -23.69
C PRO A 168 -2.79 -3.03 -23.31
N LEU A 169 -3.20 -3.65 -22.20
CA LEU A 169 -4.58 -3.58 -21.72
C LEU A 169 -4.87 -2.25 -21.02
N LEU A 170 -3.93 -1.75 -20.19
CA LEU A 170 -4.02 -0.41 -19.60
C LEU A 170 -4.11 0.66 -20.68
N ASP A 171 -3.24 0.59 -21.69
CA ASP A 171 -3.28 1.50 -22.85
C ASP A 171 -4.64 1.50 -23.53
N LYS A 172 -5.29 0.33 -23.64
CA LYS A 172 -6.64 0.22 -24.21
C LYS A 172 -7.67 0.97 -23.37
N PHE A 173 -7.69 0.75 -22.04
CA PHE A 173 -8.62 1.48 -21.16
C PHE A 173 -8.44 3.00 -21.25
N PHE A 174 -7.19 3.47 -21.33
CA PHE A 174 -6.90 4.90 -21.45
C PHE A 174 -7.28 5.46 -22.84
N LYS A 175 -6.99 4.74 -23.92
CA LYS A 175 -7.38 5.13 -25.29
C LYS A 175 -8.89 5.20 -25.47
N ASP A 176 -9.60 4.19 -24.95
CA ASP A 176 -11.05 4.07 -25.03
C ASP A 176 -11.76 4.97 -24.01
N MET A 177 -11.01 5.65 -23.13
CA MET A 177 -11.51 6.47 -22.03
C MET A 177 -12.45 5.72 -21.06
N ASP A 178 -12.24 4.41 -20.91
CA ASP A 178 -13.04 3.48 -20.11
C ASP A 178 -12.57 3.45 -18.65
N SER A 179 -13.08 4.38 -17.84
CA SER A 179 -12.76 4.46 -16.42
C SER A 179 -13.41 3.35 -15.58
N GLU A 180 -14.59 2.85 -15.99
CA GLU A 180 -15.31 1.81 -15.25
C GLU A 180 -14.62 0.45 -15.42
N GLY A 181 -14.23 0.12 -16.66
CA GLY A 181 -13.42 -1.06 -16.96
C GLY A 181 -12.07 -1.04 -16.25
N LEU A 182 -11.42 0.13 -16.17
CA LEU A 182 -10.16 0.27 -15.42
C LEU A 182 -10.33 0.00 -13.92
N HIS A 183 -11.37 0.57 -13.30
CA HIS A 183 -11.67 0.33 -11.88
C HIS A 183 -11.93 -1.15 -11.59
N LYS A 184 -12.69 -1.82 -12.47
CA LYS A 184 -12.94 -3.25 -12.37
C LYS A 184 -11.65 -4.06 -12.53
N PHE A 185 -10.84 -3.78 -13.55
CA PHE A 185 -9.56 -4.43 -13.79
C PHE A 185 -8.63 -4.32 -12.57
N ILE A 186 -8.51 -3.14 -11.98
CA ILE A 186 -7.68 -2.92 -10.79
C ILE A 186 -8.24 -3.66 -9.56
N SER A 187 -9.56 -3.71 -9.40
CA SER A 187 -10.20 -4.46 -8.31
C SER A 187 -10.01 -5.97 -8.44
N ASP A 188 -10.03 -6.49 -9.66
CA ASP A 188 -9.83 -7.92 -9.94
C ASP A 188 -8.34 -8.32 -9.78
N ASN A 189 -7.41 -7.39 -10.00
CA ASN A 189 -5.96 -7.63 -9.97
C ASN A 189 -5.26 -7.10 -8.70
N ARG A 190 -5.91 -7.12 -7.54
CA ARG A 190 -5.36 -6.58 -6.26
C ARG A 190 -3.98 -7.14 -5.87
N LYS A 191 -3.65 -8.39 -6.24
CA LYS A 191 -2.34 -9.01 -5.98
C LYS A 191 -1.21 -8.34 -6.76
N ASN A 192 -1.51 -7.86 -7.96
CA ASN A 192 -0.54 -7.25 -8.90
C ASN A 192 -0.60 -5.71 -8.86
N LEU A 193 -1.27 -5.14 -7.86
CA LEU A 193 -1.52 -3.68 -7.76
C LEU A 193 -0.23 -2.85 -7.76
N ALA A 194 0.86 -3.36 -7.17
CA ALA A 194 2.13 -2.65 -7.15
C ALA A 194 2.68 -2.45 -8.57
N THR A 195 2.72 -3.53 -9.37
CA THR A 195 3.16 -3.50 -10.77
C THR A 195 2.24 -2.62 -11.61
N ILE A 196 0.92 -2.79 -11.49
CA ILE A 196 -0.07 -1.97 -12.21
C ILE A 196 0.13 -0.48 -11.90
N ARG A 197 0.35 -0.11 -10.63
CA ARG A 197 0.58 1.28 -10.23
C ARG A 197 1.82 1.90 -10.87
N GLU A 198 2.89 1.13 -11.07
CA GLU A 198 4.13 1.59 -11.72
C GLU A 198 3.99 1.76 -13.24
N GLU A 199 3.01 1.10 -13.86
CA GLU A 199 2.72 1.21 -15.28
C GLU A 199 1.74 2.34 -15.61
N ILE A 200 0.78 2.64 -14.71
CA ILE A 200 -0.27 3.63 -14.94
C ILE A 200 0.25 5.00 -15.41
N PRO A 201 1.28 5.64 -14.78
CA PRO A 201 1.75 6.94 -15.27
C PRO A 201 2.25 6.91 -16.71
N ARG A 202 2.78 5.77 -17.18
CA ARG A 202 3.22 5.57 -18.56
C ARG A 202 2.03 5.36 -19.49
N ALA A 203 1.16 4.42 -19.16
CA ALA A 203 -0.04 4.09 -19.94
C ALA A 203 -1.05 5.25 -20.02
N LEU A 204 -1.11 6.11 -19.01
CA LEU A 204 -1.99 7.29 -18.98
C LEU A 204 -1.69 8.28 -20.12
N ARG A 205 -0.48 8.27 -20.71
CA ARG A 205 -0.14 9.07 -21.90
C ARG A 205 -0.89 8.64 -23.15
N ALA A 206 -1.39 7.39 -23.19
CA ALA A 206 -2.18 6.90 -24.30
C ALA A 206 -3.62 7.48 -24.31
N ALA A 207 -4.06 8.09 -23.20
CA ALA A 207 -5.35 8.74 -23.13
C ALA A 207 -5.39 10.00 -24.00
N PRO A 208 -6.46 10.23 -24.79
CA PRO A 208 -6.64 11.48 -25.53
C PRO A 208 -6.63 12.72 -24.62
N ASN A 209 -7.14 12.59 -23.39
CA ASN A 209 -7.06 13.61 -22.36
C ASN A 209 -6.88 12.96 -20.98
N PRO A 210 -5.63 12.87 -20.47
CA PRO A 210 -5.31 12.28 -19.18
C PRO A 210 -6.08 12.88 -18.01
N ALA A 211 -6.20 14.21 -17.97
CA ALA A 211 -6.83 14.91 -16.86
C ALA A 211 -8.36 14.68 -16.84
N SER A 212 -8.99 14.75 -18.00
CA SER A 212 -10.42 14.44 -18.16
C SER A 212 -10.72 12.98 -17.82
N PHE A 213 -9.85 12.05 -18.20
CA PHE A 213 -9.97 10.63 -17.82
C PHE A 213 -10.00 10.48 -16.30
N VAL A 214 -9.04 11.09 -15.61
CA VAL A 214 -8.97 11.01 -14.15
C VAL A 214 -10.21 11.62 -13.52
N LEU A 215 -10.69 12.79 -13.97
CA LEU A 215 -11.93 13.37 -13.46
C LEU A 215 -13.15 12.44 -13.67
N ARG A 216 -13.27 11.79 -14.84
CA ARG A 216 -14.34 10.81 -15.10
C ARG A 216 -14.28 9.63 -14.13
N SER A 217 -13.07 9.17 -13.79
CA SER A 217 -12.88 8.08 -12.83
C SER A 217 -13.32 8.41 -11.39
N LEU A 218 -13.66 9.67 -11.09
CA LEU A 218 -14.13 10.12 -9.79
C LEU A 218 -15.66 10.11 -9.64
N ALA A 219 -16.42 9.86 -10.72
CA ALA A 219 -17.89 9.98 -10.74
C ALA A 219 -18.58 9.16 -9.63
N ASP A 220 -18.10 7.94 -9.36
CA ASP A 220 -18.71 7.04 -8.38
C ASP A 220 -18.12 7.12 -6.98
N PHE A 221 -17.24 8.09 -6.69
CA PHE A 221 -16.48 8.15 -5.44
C PHE A 221 -17.37 8.19 -4.17
N TYR A 222 -18.55 8.81 -4.28
CA TYR A 222 -19.56 8.90 -3.22
C TYR A 222 -20.87 8.17 -3.54
N SER A 223 -20.93 7.36 -4.61
CA SER A 223 -22.17 6.68 -5.03
C SER A 223 -22.73 5.79 -3.91
N THR A 224 -23.79 6.26 -3.26
CA THR A 224 -24.45 5.61 -2.10
C THR A 224 -25.84 5.06 -2.45
N ASP A 225 -26.33 5.27 -3.67
CA ASP A 225 -27.73 5.12 -4.09
C ASP A 225 -28.25 3.70 -4.35
N ARG A 226 -27.75 2.67 -3.66
CA ARG A 226 -28.39 1.34 -3.70
C ARG A 226 -28.52 0.69 -2.32
N PRO A 227 -29.64 -0.01 -2.04
CA PRO A 227 -29.96 -0.53 -0.72
C PRO A 227 -28.81 -1.35 -0.12
N LYS A 228 -28.52 -1.09 1.16
CA LYS A 228 -27.50 -1.79 1.95
C LYS A 228 -27.98 -3.22 2.22
N PHE A 229 -27.45 -4.20 1.50
CA PHE A 229 -27.76 -5.61 1.78
C PHE A 229 -26.56 -6.56 1.76
N ASP A 230 -25.33 -6.11 1.49
CA ASP A 230 -24.14 -6.98 1.51
C ASP A 230 -22.87 -6.22 1.93
N GLY A 231 -22.08 -6.81 2.85
CA GLY A 231 -20.78 -6.31 3.29
C GLY A 231 -19.67 -6.39 2.24
N LYS A 232 -19.88 -7.12 1.14
CA LYS A 232 -18.98 -7.11 -0.03
C LYS A 232 -18.89 -5.72 -0.68
N LYS A 233 -19.98 -4.96 -0.66
CA LYS A 233 -20.08 -3.65 -1.32
C LYS A 233 -19.23 -2.55 -0.66
N ASP A 234 -19.02 -2.62 0.65
CA ASP A 234 -18.17 -1.66 1.36
C ASP A 234 -16.68 -1.82 0.98
N SER A 235 -16.24 -3.06 0.74
CA SER A 235 -14.89 -3.36 0.24
C SER A 235 -14.67 -2.82 -1.17
N ASP A 236 -15.68 -2.92 -2.03
CA ASP A 236 -15.62 -2.45 -3.42
C ASP A 236 -15.59 -0.92 -3.47
N LEU A 237 -16.41 -0.23 -2.67
CA LEU A 237 -16.37 1.23 -2.56
C LEU A 237 -15.04 1.73 -2.00
N LEU A 238 -14.48 1.06 -0.98
CA LEU A 238 -13.16 1.39 -0.46
C LEU A 238 -12.04 1.13 -1.49
N GLY A 239 -12.19 0.09 -2.31
CA GLY A 239 -11.32 -0.19 -3.45
C GLY A 239 -11.37 0.94 -4.47
N LEU A 240 -12.57 1.31 -4.93
CA LEU A 240 -12.83 2.41 -5.84
C LEU A 240 -12.16 3.71 -5.36
N ARG A 241 -12.39 4.10 -4.11
CA ARG A 241 -11.80 5.31 -3.52
C ARG A 241 -10.27 5.30 -3.53
N ARG A 242 -9.66 4.16 -3.20
CA ARG A 242 -8.19 4.00 -3.25
C ARG A 242 -7.67 4.11 -4.68
N THR A 243 -8.36 3.50 -5.64
CA THR A 243 -8.01 3.60 -7.06
C THR A 243 -8.14 5.03 -7.57
N SER A 244 -9.23 5.73 -7.26
CA SER A 244 -9.41 7.14 -7.62
C SER A 244 -8.30 8.05 -7.09
N ILE A 245 -7.89 7.85 -5.82
CA ILE A 245 -6.75 8.56 -5.24
C ILE A 245 -5.46 8.25 -6.00
N MET A 246 -5.19 6.96 -6.23
CA MET A 246 -4.01 6.52 -6.97
C MET A 246 -3.95 7.12 -8.37
N LEU A 247 -5.07 7.22 -9.09
CA LEU A 247 -5.12 7.81 -10.43
C LEU A 247 -4.77 9.31 -10.41
N MET A 248 -5.26 10.07 -9.42
CA MET A 248 -4.87 11.48 -9.26
C MET A 248 -3.38 11.63 -8.91
N GLU A 249 -2.82 10.73 -8.10
CA GLU A 249 -1.38 10.71 -7.81
C GLU A 249 -0.56 10.37 -9.07
N CYS A 250 -0.98 9.39 -9.85
CA CYS A 250 -0.31 9.02 -11.10
C CYS A 250 -0.37 10.15 -12.13
N LEU A 251 -1.49 10.89 -12.19
CA LEU A 251 -1.56 12.13 -12.97
C LEU A 251 -0.59 13.18 -12.46
N SER A 252 -0.47 13.36 -11.14
CA SER A 252 0.53 14.26 -10.57
C SER A 252 1.95 13.87 -10.98
N ILE A 253 2.29 12.57 -10.96
CA ILE A 253 3.59 12.05 -11.44
C ILE A 253 3.79 12.38 -12.92
N LEU A 254 2.76 12.17 -13.75
CA LEU A 254 2.80 12.50 -15.18
C LEU A 254 3.07 14.01 -15.39
N LEU A 255 2.46 14.88 -14.59
CA LEU A 255 2.63 16.32 -14.68
C LEU A 255 3.99 16.84 -14.19
N MET A 256 4.73 16.03 -13.42
CA MET A 256 6.11 16.33 -13.02
C MET A 256 7.13 15.92 -14.08
N ASP A 257 6.70 15.26 -15.15
CA ASP A 257 7.57 14.95 -16.28
C ASP A 257 7.97 16.24 -17.02
N SER A 258 9.26 16.38 -17.31
CA SER A 258 9.83 17.62 -17.85
C SER A 258 9.44 17.85 -19.31
N ASP A 259 9.02 16.79 -19.99
CA ASP A 259 8.66 16.81 -21.42
C ASP A 259 7.23 17.29 -21.69
N LEU A 260 6.41 17.53 -20.65
CA LEU A 260 5.00 17.88 -20.78
C LEU A 260 4.70 19.31 -20.32
N CYS A 261 3.89 20.01 -21.11
CA CYS A 261 3.35 21.30 -20.72
C CYS A 261 2.10 21.10 -19.84
N ILE A 262 2.20 21.46 -18.56
CA ILE A 262 1.09 21.29 -17.60
C ILE A 262 -0.18 22.01 -18.07
N SER A 263 -0.06 23.17 -18.71
CA SER A 263 -1.22 23.94 -19.20
C SER A 263 -1.99 23.25 -20.32
N ASP A 264 -1.34 22.38 -21.08
CA ASP A 264 -1.97 21.66 -22.19
C ASP A 264 -2.78 20.48 -21.67
N ILE A 265 -2.36 19.89 -20.55
CA ILE A 265 -3.04 18.77 -19.88
C ILE A 265 -4.14 19.29 -18.95
N ILE A 266 -3.82 20.29 -18.12
CA ILE A 266 -4.75 20.94 -17.20
C ILE A 266 -5.13 22.30 -17.77
N THR A 267 -6.08 22.27 -18.70
CA THR A 267 -6.71 23.47 -19.26
C THR A 267 -7.68 24.09 -18.24
N ASP A 268 -8.11 25.33 -18.49
CA ASP A 268 -9.07 26.00 -17.60
C ASP A 268 -10.45 25.31 -17.57
N GLU A 269 -10.84 24.65 -18.66
CA GLU A 269 -12.04 23.79 -18.70
C GLU A 269 -11.89 22.60 -17.73
N ILE A 270 -10.73 21.94 -17.71
CA ILE A 270 -10.45 20.84 -16.78
C ILE A 270 -10.47 21.33 -15.33
N LYS A 271 -9.91 22.52 -15.06
CA LYS A 271 -9.98 23.13 -13.71
C LYS A 271 -11.43 23.42 -13.31
N LEU A 272 -12.26 23.87 -14.24
CA LEU A 272 -13.67 24.13 -13.98
C LEU A 272 -14.40 22.83 -13.63
N GLN A 273 -14.16 21.76 -14.39
CA GLN A 273 -14.72 20.44 -14.10
C GLN A 273 -14.26 19.91 -12.73
N ALA A 274 -12.98 20.06 -12.38
CA ALA A 274 -12.46 19.69 -11.07
C ALA A 274 -13.13 20.48 -9.93
N LYS A 275 -13.40 21.78 -10.13
CA LYS A 275 -14.15 22.62 -9.18
C LYS A 275 -15.58 22.13 -9.00
N VAL A 276 -16.27 21.77 -10.08
CA VAL A 276 -17.64 21.21 -9.98
C VAL A 276 -17.66 19.96 -9.11
N ILE A 277 -16.72 19.03 -9.31
CA ILE A 277 -16.60 17.83 -8.46
C ILE A 277 -16.28 18.21 -7.01
N ALA A 278 -15.36 19.14 -6.78
CA ALA A 278 -14.99 19.58 -5.44
C ALA A 278 -16.18 20.21 -4.69
N GLU A 279 -16.99 21.06 -5.35
CA GLU A 279 -18.21 21.62 -4.75
C GLU A 279 -19.25 20.56 -4.42
N GLU A 280 -19.36 19.50 -5.23
CA GLU A 280 -20.24 18.36 -4.92
C GLU A 280 -19.75 17.56 -3.70
N TRP A 281 -18.44 17.48 -3.50
CA TRP A 281 -17.81 16.72 -2.42
C TRP A 281 -17.81 17.47 -1.10
N LYS A 282 -17.73 18.79 -1.12
CA LYS A 282 -17.66 19.67 0.07
C LYS A 282 -18.72 19.37 1.15
N PRO A 283 -20.04 19.34 0.86
CA PRO A 283 -21.05 19.05 1.89
C PRO A 283 -20.94 17.62 2.46
N LYS A 284 -20.39 16.67 1.69
CA LYS A 284 -20.17 15.29 2.14
C LYS A 284 -19.00 15.19 3.12
N LEU A 285 -18.06 16.13 3.06
CA LEU A 285 -16.96 16.26 4.02
C LEU A 285 -17.42 16.93 5.32
N ASP A 286 -18.32 17.92 5.26
CA ASP A 286 -18.86 18.57 6.46
C ASP A 286 -19.68 17.62 7.33
N ALA A 287 -20.24 16.56 6.73
CA ALA A 287 -20.90 15.47 7.44
C ALA A 287 -19.93 14.53 8.18
N LEU A 288 -18.63 14.60 7.89
CA LEU A 288 -17.61 13.81 8.59
C LEU A 288 -17.27 14.48 9.92
N ASP A 289 -17.43 13.75 11.02
CA ASP A 289 -17.02 14.25 12.33
C ASP A 289 -15.49 14.32 12.42
N THR A 290 -14.95 15.54 12.35
CA THR A 290 -13.52 15.87 12.48
C THR A 290 -12.91 15.34 13.79
N GLY A 291 -13.72 15.14 14.85
CA GLY A 291 -13.29 14.60 16.14
C GLY A 291 -13.15 13.07 16.20
N CYS A 292 -13.81 12.34 15.31
CA CYS A 292 -13.81 10.87 15.27
C CYS A 292 -12.95 10.27 14.14
N SER A 293 -12.44 11.10 13.22
CA SER A 293 -11.62 10.60 12.11
C SER A 293 -10.30 10.02 12.65
N SER A 294 -9.99 8.77 12.29
CA SER A 294 -8.78 8.08 12.74
C SER A 294 -7.47 8.62 12.11
N GLY A 295 -7.50 9.82 11.52
CA GLY A 295 -6.40 10.42 10.76
C GLY A 295 -6.11 9.71 9.43
N ASN A 296 -7.04 8.90 8.91
CA ASN A 296 -6.88 8.12 7.68
C ASN A 296 -8.11 8.20 6.73
N SER A 297 -8.82 9.32 6.75
CA SER A 297 -10.00 9.54 5.90
C SER A 297 -9.63 9.50 4.41
N LEU A 298 -10.29 8.64 3.63
CA LEU A 298 -10.10 8.54 2.18
C LEU A 298 -10.74 9.73 1.48
N GLU A 299 -11.88 10.18 1.99
CA GLU A 299 -12.67 11.30 1.52
C GLU A 299 -11.89 12.62 1.62
N ALA A 300 -11.37 12.91 2.82
CA ALA A 300 -10.55 14.10 3.03
C ALA A 300 -9.27 14.06 2.17
N HIS A 301 -8.63 12.88 2.08
CA HIS A 301 -7.44 12.71 1.26
C HIS A 301 -7.71 12.90 -0.23
N ALA A 302 -8.79 12.32 -0.76
CA ALA A 302 -9.16 12.47 -2.16
C ALA A 302 -9.49 13.92 -2.51
N PHE A 303 -10.19 14.64 -1.63
CA PHE A 303 -10.49 16.05 -1.83
C PHE A 303 -9.21 16.89 -1.89
N LEU A 304 -8.32 16.71 -0.91
CA LEU A 304 -7.03 17.41 -0.89
C LEU A 304 -6.18 17.07 -2.12
N GLN A 305 -6.17 15.80 -2.54
CA GLN A 305 -5.47 15.35 -3.74
C GLN A 305 -6.06 15.96 -5.01
N LEU A 306 -7.38 16.09 -5.12
CA LEU A 306 -8.06 16.76 -6.23
C LEU A 306 -7.63 18.23 -6.32
N LEU A 307 -7.63 18.96 -5.21
CA LEU A 307 -7.19 20.36 -5.18
C LEU A 307 -5.75 20.53 -5.66
N ALA A 308 -4.85 19.69 -5.14
CA ALA A 308 -3.43 19.72 -5.46
C ALA A 308 -3.16 19.34 -6.92
N THR A 309 -3.74 18.23 -7.39
CA THR A 309 -3.48 17.69 -8.74
C THR A 309 -3.95 18.65 -9.82
N PHE A 310 -5.11 19.28 -9.63
CA PHE A 310 -5.71 20.17 -10.63
C PHE A 310 -5.38 21.65 -10.42
N GLY A 311 -4.60 21.98 -9.38
CA GLY A 311 -4.16 23.35 -9.10
C GLY A 311 -5.31 24.31 -8.78
N ILE A 312 -6.38 23.82 -8.14
CA ILE A 312 -7.59 24.60 -7.82
C ILE A 312 -7.66 25.04 -6.35
N THR A 313 -6.58 24.82 -5.58
CA THR A 313 -6.46 25.18 -4.17
C THR A 313 -6.82 26.64 -3.86
N SER A 314 -6.47 27.57 -4.76
CA SER A 314 -6.74 29.01 -4.58
C SER A 314 -8.22 29.39 -4.58
N ALA A 315 -9.11 28.50 -5.02
CA ALA A 315 -10.55 28.72 -4.98
C ALA A 315 -11.16 28.45 -3.59
N TYR A 316 -10.38 27.95 -2.63
CA TYR A 316 -10.86 27.47 -1.34
C TYR A 316 -10.20 28.23 -0.19
N GLU A 317 -10.95 28.39 0.90
CA GLU A 317 -10.47 29.02 2.13
C GLU A 317 -9.38 28.17 2.78
N GLU A 318 -8.28 28.82 3.16
CA GLU A 318 -7.15 28.14 3.81
C GLU A 318 -7.55 27.46 5.12
N GLU A 319 -8.49 28.06 5.86
CA GLU A 319 -9.02 27.51 7.12
C GLU A 319 -9.74 26.18 6.89
N PHE A 320 -10.60 26.11 5.88
CA PHE A 320 -11.30 24.88 5.50
C PHE A 320 -10.30 23.78 5.15
N ILE A 321 -9.32 24.07 4.29
CA ILE A 321 -8.30 23.09 3.92
C ILE A 321 -7.49 22.64 5.16
N SER A 322 -7.19 23.57 6.06
CA SER A 322 -6.47 23.29 7.31
C SER A 322 -7.22 22.32 8.23
N GLN A 323 -8.55 22.41 8.28
CA GLN A 323 -9.39 21.49 9.06
C GLN A 323 -9.38 20.06 8.52
N LEU A 324 -9.07 19.86 7.23
CA LEU A 324 -8.97 18.52 6.63
C LEU A 324 -7.63 17.84 6.93
N ILE A 325 -6.56 18.60 7.23
CA ILE A 325 -5.20 18.07 7.43
C ILE A 325 -5.12 17.02 8.56
N PRO A 326 -5.71 17.25 9.76
CA PRO A 326 -5.71 16.24 10.82
C PRO A 326 -6.31 14.90 10.37
N MET A 327 -7.31 14.95 9.47
CA MET A 327 -8.02 13.76 8.99
C MET A 327 -7.19 12.86 8.06
N VAL A 328 -6.06 13.37 7.55
CA VAL A 328 -5.15 12.63 6.66
C VAL A 328 -3.77 12.39 7.28
N SER A 329 -3.55 12.85 8.51
CA SER A 329 -2.25 12.89 9.20
C SER A 329 -1.48 11.56 9.27
N ARG A 330 -2.17 10.41 9.25
CA ARG A 330 -1.54 9.07 9.30
C ARG A 330 -1.19 8.51 7.93
N ARG A 331 -1.54 9.19 6.84
CA ARG A 331 -1.19 8.74 5.48
C ARG A 331 0.23 9.12 5.11
N ARG A 332 0.93 8.19 4.48
CA ARG A 332 2.32 8.38 4.02
C ARG A 332 2.49 9.62 3.13
N GLN A 333 1.50 9.91 2.28
CA GLN A 333 1.53 11.04 1.34
C GLN A 333 1.06 12.37 1.94
N ALA A 334 0.59 12.39 3.19
CA ALA A 334 0.03 13.61 3.78
C ALA A 334 1.03 14.77 3.79
N ALA A 335 2.29 14.51 4.12
CA ALA A 335 3.32 15.54 4.15
C ALA A 335 3.59 16.15 2.77
N ASP A 336 3.64 15.33 1.72
CA ASP A 336 3.90 15.77 0.34
C ASP A 336 2.70 16.55 -0.19
N LEU A 337 1.50 16.06 0.10
CA LEU A 337 0.24 16.70 -0.24
C LEU A 337 0.11 18.09 0.42
N CYS A 338 0.39 18.21 1.72
CA CYS A 338 0.41 19.50 2.42
C CYS A 338 1.38 20.50 1.77
N ARG A 339 2.56 20.05 1.32
CA ARG A 339 3.52 20.93 0.63
C ARG A 339 2.97 21.40 -0.71
N SER A 340 2.38 20.50 -1.50
CA SER A 340 1.76 20.86 -2.79
C SER A 340 0.58 21.84 -2.66
N LEU A 341 -0.10 21.82 -1.51
CA LEU A 341 -1.21 22.72 -1.19
C LEU A 341 -0.75 24.07 -0.59
N GLY A 342 0.55 24.29 -0.40
CA GLY A 342 1.10 25.54 0.14
C GLY A 342 1.21 25.61 1.67
N PHE A 343 0.94 24.52 2.40
CA PHE A 343 1.02 24.47 3.87
C PHE A 343 2.42 24.20 4.42
N SER A 344 3.47 24.27 3.58
CA SER A 344 4.84 23.93 3.97
C SER A 344 5.38 24.78 5.13
N ALA A 345 4.91 26.02 5.31
CA ALA A 345 5.35 26.91 6.39
C ALA A 345 4.77 26.57 7.78
N LYS A 346 3.67 25.80 7.83
CA LYS A 346 2.97 25.39 9.07
C LYS A 346 3.35 23.98 9.53
N MET A 347 4.18 23.28 8.76
CA MET A 347 4.66 21.94 9.09
C MET A 347 5.96 22.03 9.88
N PRO A 348 6.15 21.26 10.96
CA PRO A 348 7.46 21.15 11.59
C PRO A 348 8.45 20.68 10.54
N VAL A 349 9.52 21.45 10.32
CA VAL A 349 10.55 21.16 9.33
C VAL A 349 11.13 19.78 9.66
N SER A 350 10.71 18.75 8.93
CA SER A 350 11.40 17.47 8.95
C SER A 350 12.70 17.70 8.18
N THR A 351 13.78 18.00 8.90
CA THR A 351 15.14 17.93 8.38
C THR A 351 15.48 16.46 8.13
N GLY A 352 14.95 15.92 7.03
CA GLY A 352 15.26 14.59 6.53
C GLY A 352 15.99 14.72 5.19
N ALA A 353 17.30 14.52 5.21
CA ALA A 353 18.14 14.40 4.03
C ALA A 353 17.58 13.33 3.06
N PRO A 354 17.80 13.47 1.74
CA PRO A 354 17.26 12.55 0.76
C PRO A 354 17.98 11.20 0.87
N GLY A 355 17.19 10.12 1.01
CA GLY A 355 17.67 8.76 0.85
C GLY A 355 18.02 8.03 2.15
N LYS A 356 17.02 7.69 2.96
CA LYS A 356 17.08 6.44 3.75
C LYS A 356 15.74 5.73 3.70
N LYS A 357 15.76 4.54 3.07
CA LYS A 357 14.72 3.51 3.16
C LYS A 357 14.39 3.32 4.65
N PHE A 358 13.16 3.61 5.06
CA PHE A 358 12.70 3.24 6.39
C PHE A 358 12.54 1.72 6.43
N GLY A 359 13.62 1.07 6.87
CA GLY A 359 13.60 -0.31 7.31
C GLY A 359 12.70 -0.46 8.51
N ILE A 360 11.88 -1.50 8.44
CA ILE A 360 11.16 -2.13 9.54
C ILE A 360 12.12 -2.28 10.73
N LEU A 361 11.80 -1.70 11.89
CA LEU A 361 12.31 -2.24 13.15
C LEU A 361 11.40 -1.81 14.31
N GLY A 362 10.77 -2.81 14.92
CA GLY A 362 9.91 -2.65 16.08
C GLY A 362 9.45 -3.99 16.66
N ARG A 363 10.36 -4.99 16.72
CA ARG A 363 10.31 -6.03 17.75
C ARG A 363 11.26 -5.60 18.86
N ARG A 364 10.71 -5.26 20.02
CA ARG A 364 11.07 -5.80 21.34
C ARG A 364 10.16 -5.18 22.39
#